data_AF-A0A838NPP5-F1
#
_entry.id   AF-A0A838NPP5-F1
#
_cell.length_a   1.000
_cell.length_b   1.000
_cell.length_c   1.000
_cell.angle_alpha   90.00
_cell.angle_beta   90.00
_cell.angle_gamma   90.00
#
_symmetry.space_group_name_H-M   'P 1'
#
loop_
_entity.id
_entity.type
_entity.pdbx_description
1 polymer ?
#
loop_
_entity_poly.entity_id
_entity_poly.type
_entity_poly.pdbx_seq_one_letter_code
_entity_poly.pdbx_strand_id
1 'polypeptide(L)'
;MSPGYSMFVVLGWALLALGSALLASERERRLAAAGMLCLGLGLSAWRATPPDGVGGLATPARLGEGFLVVNGGLLVVGLGVVLWAAVSGASRRRPHAILAIGLGTLLIARTSLEFLLAAGVARTTGSAVALGLLGAGLVVVGRGAGSAAPARDVSPRRFWGPMAVPMAVAMMAVGTATAFGPHVAIVFVGVIAAAWSGYFLLRQAPRPYPAAPVLTLLLVPTYWLLATIDGPEGLWIEALQRVPLSPAAEWLTAPALLLVGWSVAGLWPLHRWTPGALLAPLGALLLVRIGFPLVPGGIDDWRPVAIPLLILGTWHAVWSARWASAAAGAGLLGLAGHTPVGAAGAVWLLGSAFLLELCSSAPVPARLWEVVRVASWAASAWGGLLVLEGGLRSEVVYTAVGALGLAVVIVARRGQAMIARAPSTPAPSV
;
A
#
# COMPACT_ATOMS: atom_id res chain seq x y z
N MET A 1 -13.85 22.44 -11.83
CA MET A 1 -12.44 22.10 -12.13
C MET A 1 -11.72 21.98 -10.80
N SER A 2 -11.25 20.79 -10.44
CA SER A 2 -10.47 20.63 -9.19
C SER A 2 -9.23 21.51 -9.27
N PRO A 3 -8.69 22.02 -8.14
CA PRO A 3 -7.38 22.67 -8.12
C PRO A 3 -6.35 21.65 -8.63
N GLY A 4 -6.14 21.71 -9.94
CA GLY A 4 -5.52 20.66 -10.71
C GLY A 4 -4.08 20.53 -10.29
N TYR A 5 -3.62 19.29 -10.14
CA TYR A 5 -2.20 19.03 -10.05
C TYR A 5 -1.53 19.82 -11.18
N SER A 6 -0.57 20.68 -10.85
CA SER A 6 0.20 21.32 -11.91
C SER A 6 0.75 20.20 -12.79
N MET A 7 0.56 20.31 -14.10
CA MET A 7 0.95 19.28 -15.06
C MET A 7 2.41 18.85 -14.82
N PHE A 8 3.25 19.78 -14.34
CA PHE A 8 4.62 19.55 -13.91
C PHE A 8 4.77 18.56 -12.74
N VAL A 9 3.93 18.62 -11.69
CA VAL A 9 4.02 17.64 -10.60
C VAL A 9 3.59 16.25 -11.07
N VAL A 10 2.51 16.15 -11.86
CA VAL A 10 2.05 14.85 -12.40
C VAL A 10 3.14 14.23 -13.26
N LEU A 11 3.65 14.99 -14.22
CA LEU A 11 4.69 14.53 -15.14
C LEU A 11 5.99 14.24 -14.41
N GLY A 12 6.39 15.09 -13.47
CA GLY A 12 7.58 14.91 -12.64
C GLY A 12 7.50 13.62 -11.84
N TRP A 13 6.37 13.37 -11.17
CA TRP A 13 6.14 12.15 -10.40
C TRP A 13 6.11 10.90 -11.28
N ALA A 14 5.45 10.96 -12.43
CA ALA A 14 5.41 9.85 -13.38
C ALA A 14 6.81 9.49 -13.90
N LEU A 15 7.62 10.50 -14.23
CA LEU A 15 9.01 10.30 -14.66
C LEU A 15 9.89 9.72 -13.54
N LEU A 16 9.73 10.20 -12.30
CA LEU A 16 10.42 9.63 -11.14
C LEU A 16 10.03 8.16 -10.93
N ALA A 17 8.73 7.83 -10.99
CA ALA A 17 8.23 6.48 -10.82
C ALA A 17 8.76 5.54 -11.91
N LEU A 18 8.66 5.96 -13.18
CA LEU A 18 9.13 5.19 -14.32
C LEU A 18 10.64 4.99 -14.28
N GLY A 19 11.40 6.07 -14.06
CA GLY A 19 12.86 6.01 -13.97
C GLY A 19 13.33 5.14 -12.81
N SER A 20 12.66 5.23 -11.65
CA SER A 20 12.93 4.37 -10.49
C SER A 20 12.66 2.90 -10.80
N ALA A 21 11.56 2.57 -11.47
CA ALA A 21 11.24 1.20 -11.89
C ALA A 21 12.28 0.61 -12.87
N LEU A 22 12.91 1.46 -13.68
CA LEU A 22 13.93 1.08 -14.66
C LEU A 22 15.34 0.91 -14.08
N LEU A 23 15.58 1.23 -12.81
CA LEU A 23 16.89 1.04 -12.18
C LEU A 23 17.31 -0.44 -12.20
N ALA A 24 18.60 -0.68 -12.43
CA ALA A 24 19.11 -2.02 -12.72
C ALA A 24 19.13 -2.90 -11.46
N SER A 25 19.58 -2.34 -10.34
CA SER A 25 19.65 -3.12 -9.09
C SER A 25 18.39 -2.93 -8.24
N GLU A 26 17.97 -4.01 -7.59
CA GLU A 26 16.90 -3.99 -6.60
C GLU A 26 17.19 -3.02 -5.44
N ARG A 27 18.48 -2.84 -5.13
CA ARG A 27 18.94 -1.89 -4.12
C ARG A 27 18.62 -0.45 -4.50
N GLU A 28 18.93 -0.06 -5.73
CA GLU A 28 18.66 1.28 -6.24
C GLU A 28 17.15 1.54 -6.30
N ARG A 29 16.36 0.56 -6.77
CA ARG A 29 14.88 0.67 -6.79
C ARG A 29 14.29 0.92 -5.41
N ARG A 30 14.77 0.21 -4.38
CA ARG A 30 14.34 0.39 -2.99
C ARG A 30 14.72 1.75 -2.43
N LEU A 31 15.95 2.21 -2.67
CA LEU A 31 16.36 3.54 -2.25
C LEU A 31 15.49 4.61 -2.92
N ALA A 32 15.26 4.50 -4.23
CA ALA A 32 14.40 5.40 -4.96
C ALA A 32 12.96 5.37 -4.41
N ALA A 33 12.40 4.20 -4.13
CA ALA A 33 11.08 4.07 -3.52
C ALA A 33 10.99 4.74 -2.13
N ALA A 34 12.00 4.57 -1.28
CA ALA A 34 12.05 5.24 0.03
C ALA A 34 12.15 6.76 -0.12
N GLY A 35 12.97 7.25 -1.05
CA GLY A 35 13.06 8.68 -1.35
C GLY A 35 11.75 9.23 -1.92
N MET A 36 11.07 8.47 -2.79
CA MET A 36 9.74 8.82 -3.29
C MET A 36 8.69 8.87 -2.18
N LEU A 37 8.73 7.99 -1.19
CA LEU A 37 7.82 8.07 -0.03
C LEU A 37 8.02 9.37 0.77
N CYS A 38 9.27 9.73 1.08
CA CYS A 38 9.58 11.00 1.75
C CYS A 38 9.13 12.21 0.92
N LEU A 39 9.41 12.19 -0.39
CA LEU A 39 8.99 13.21 -1.32
C LEU A 39 7.46 13.33 -1.38
N GLY A 40 6.77 12.19 -1.47
CA GLY A 40 5.32 12.10 -1.51
C GLY A 40 4.67 12.63 -0.25
N LEU A 41 5.21 12.31 0.93
CA LEU A 41 4.75 12.89 2.20
C LEU A 41 4.84 14.42 2.18
N GLY A 42 5.99 14.98 1.79
CA GLY A 42 6.16 16.44 1.73
C GLY A 42 5.20 17.11 0.74
N LEU A 43 5.04 16.54 -0.45
CA LEU A 43 4.12 17.06 -1.47
C LEU A 43 2.66 16.92 -1.07
N SER A 44 2.27 15.79 -0.50
CA SER A 44 0.91 15.51 -0.07
C SER A 44 0.52 16.36 1.14
N ALA A 45 1.44 16.62 2.07
CA ALA A 45 1.19 17.50 3.21
C ALA A 45 0.88 18.92 2.75
N TRP A 46 1.64 19.44 1.78
CA TRP A 46 1.36 20.75 1.20
C TRP A 46 -0.07 20.85 0.62
N ARG A 47 -0.53 19.76 -0.02
CA ARG A 47 -1.88 19.66 -0.64
C ARG A 47 -3.01 19.31 0.31
N ALA A 48 -2.69 18.78 1.48
CA ALA A 48 -3.67 18.42 2.49
C ALA A 48 -4.20 19.65 3.25
N THR A 49 -3.49 20.78 3.17
CA THR A 49 -3.89 22.04 3.83
C THR A 49 -5.28 22.50 3.36
N PRO A 50 -6.23 22.76 4.27
CA PRO A 50 -7.55 23.28 3.91
C PRO A 50 -7.42 24.58 3.11
N PRO A 51 -8.12 24.72 1.97
CA PRO A 51 -8.26 26.01 1.32
C PRO A 51 -9.21 26.85 2.18
N ASP A 52 -8.68 27.81 2.94
CA ASP A 52 -9.46 28.74 3.78
C ASP A 52 -10.30 29.75 2.96
N GLY A 53 -11.06 29.27 1.98
CA GLY A 53 -11.92 30.07 1.12
C GLY A 53 -11.31 30.38 -0.24
N VAL A 54 -12.07 30.07 -1.29
CA VAL A 54 -11.84 30.39 -2.71
C VAL A 54 -10.63 29.69 -3.36
N GLY A 55 -10.69 28.36 -3.46
CA GLY A 55 -10.12 27.57 -4.58
C GLY A 55 -8.60 27.58 -4.82
N GLY A 56 -7.80 28.29 -4.03
CA GLY A 56 -6.34 28.38 -4.17
C GLY A 56 -5.58 27.37 -3.29
N LEU A 57 -4.39 26.95 -3.75
CA LEU A 57 -3.40 26.30 -2.88
C LEU A 57 -3.06 27.26 -1.74
N ALA A 58 -2.96 26.75 -0.50
CA ALA A 58 -2.54 27.56 0.64
C ALA A 58 -1.20 28.25 0.32
N THR A 59 -1.16 29.57 0.43
CA THR A 59 0.10 30.31 0.28
C THR A 59 1.04 29.89 1.41
N PRO A 60 2.32 29.59 1.12
CA PRO A 60 3.27 29.12 2.13
C PRO A 60 3.30 30.00 3.38
N ALA A 61 3.08 31.31 3.25
CA ALA A 61 3.05 32.28 4.35
C ALA A 61 1.96 32.01 5.42
N ARG A 62 0.92 31.22 5.12
CA ARG A 62 -0.15 30.88 6.08
C ARG A 62 0.11 29.58 6.84
N LEU A 63 1.10 28.80 6.41
CA LEU A 63 1.48 27.56 7.07
C LEU A 63 2.42 27.88 8.24
N GLY A 64 2.22 27.23 9.38
CA GLY A 64 3.11 27.40 10.53
C GLY A 64 4.57 27.07 10.16
N GLU A 65 5.52 27.86 10.65
CA GLU A 65 6.93 27.72 10.24
C GLU A 65 7.49 26.31 10.44
N GLY A 66 7.15 25.66 11.55
CA GLY A 66 7.56 24.28 11.83
C GLY A 66 7.07 23.29 10.77
N PHE A 67 5.85 23.47 10.27
CA PHE A 67 5.28 22.63 9.22
C PHE A 67 6.04 22.80 7.90
N LEU A 68 6.33 24.04 7.51
CA LEU A 68 7.12 24.35 6.29
C LEU A 68 8.51 23.73 6.36
N VAL A 69 9.18 23.87 7.51
CA VAL A 69 10.55 23.39 7.72
C VAL A 69 10.63 21.85 7.70
N VAL A 70 9.70 21.15 8.35
CA VAL A 70 9.68 19.68 8.37
C VAL A 70 9.36 19.12 6.98
N ASN A 71 8.32 19.63 6.30
CA ASN A 71 7.96 19.17 4.97
C ASN A 71 9.02 19.53 3.92
N GLY A 72 9.64 20.70 4.04
CA GLY A 72 10.76 21.09 3.19
C GLY A 72 11.96 20.15 3.38
N GLY A 73 12.23 19.76 4.63
CA GLY A 73 13.21 18.72 4.95
C GLY A 73 12.89 17.37 4.28
N LEU A 74 11.64 16.91 4.36
CA LEU A 74 11.19 15.67 3.70
C LEU A 74 11.36 15.72 2.17
N LEU A 75 11.05 16.86 1.54
CA LEU A 75 11.26 17.06 0.11
C LEU A 75 12.75 16.96 -0.26
N VAL A 76 13.62 17.66 0.47
CA VAL A 76 15.07 17.65 0.23
C VAL A 76 15.65 16.25 0.43
N VAL A 77 15.29 15.55 1.52
CA VAL A 77 15.70 14.16 1.76
C VAL A 77 15.20 13.25 0.64
N GLY A 78 13.94 13.37 0.26
CA GLY A 78 13.33 12.57 -0.80
C GLY A 78 14.05 12.72 -2.14
N LEU A 79 14.25 13.96 -2.60
CA LEU A 79 14.99 14.26 -3.83
C LEU A 79 16.43 13.75 -3.75
N GLY A 80 17.12 14.03 -2.64
CA GLY A 80 18.50 13.60 -2.43
C GLY A 80 18.67 12.08 -2.49
N VAL A 81 17.77 11.32 -1.85
CA VAL A 81 17.80 9.85 -1.85
C VAL A 81 17.48 9.27 -3.23
N VAL A 82 16.52 9.84 -3.97
CA VAL A 82 16.19 9.40 -5.34
C VAL A 82 17.34 9.66 -6.30
N LEU A 83 17.96 10.85 -6.24
CA LEU A 83 19.13 11.19 -7.04
C LEU A 83 20.32 10.30 -6.69
N TRP A 84 20.56 10.06 -5.40
CA TRP A 84 21.61 9.15 -4.95
C TRP A 84 21.41 7.74 -5.50
N ALA A 85 20.17 7.23 -5.50
CA ALA A 85 19.84 5.95 -6.12
C ALA A 85 20.20 5.93 -7.61
N ALA A 86 19.82 6.97 -8.36
CA ALA A 86 20.14 7.09 -9.78
C ALA A 86 21.66 7.13 -10.05
N VAL A 87 22.41 7.96 -9.31
CA VAL A 87 23.87 8.10 -9.46
C VAL A 87 24.57 6.80 -9.10
N SER A 88 24.17 6.15 -8.01
CA SER A 88 24.77 4.87 -7.59
C SER A 88 24.54 3.75 -8.61
N GLY A 89 23.44 3.82 -9.39
CA GLY A 89 23.13 2.89 -10.48
C GLY A 89 23.73 3.28 -11.84
N ALA A 90 24.28 4.48 -11.99
CA ALA A 90 24.73 5.00 -13.28
C ALA A 90 25.84 4.17 -13.95
N SER A 91 26.66 3.50 -13.14
CA SER A 91 27.72 2.59 -13.60
C SER A 91 27.20 1.41 -14.44
N ARG A 92 25.89 1.10 -14.40
CA ARG A 92 25.27 -0.05 -15.07
C ARG A 92 24.60 0.26 -16.42
N ARG A 93 24.96 1.39 -17.06
CA ARG A 93 24.55 1.77 -18.44
C ARG A 93 23.04 1.76 -18.72
N ARG A 94 22.21 2.38 -17.87
CA ARG A 94 20.78 2.64 -18.18
C ARG A 94 20.49 4.14 -18.29
N PRO A 95 20.90 4.80 -19.39
CA PRO A 95 20.80 6.27 -19.53
C PRO A 95 19.35 6.76 -19.44
N HIS A 96 18.38 5.99 -19.93
CA HIS A 96 16.96 6.35 -19.89
C HIS A 96 16.40 6.46 -18.47
N ALA A 97 16.84 5.58 -17.55
CA ALA A 97 16.40 5.64 -16.14
C ALA A 97 16.92 6.90 -15.46
N ILE A 98 18.20 7.23 -15.67
CA ILE A 98 18.85 8.42 -15.12
C ILE A 98 18.20 9.69 -15.69
N LEU A 99 17.95 9.72 -17.00
CA LEU A 99 17.31 10.85 -17.67
C LEU A 99 15.88 11.06 -17.15
N ALA A 100 15.09 10.00 -17.02
CA ALA A 100 13.74 10.08 -16.45
C ALA A 100 13.77 10.58 -15.00
N ILE A 101 14.66 10.05 -14.15
CA ILE A 101 14.81 10.51 -12.76
C ILE A 101 15.27 11.96 -12.71
N GLY A 102 16.26 12.35 -13.52
CA GLY A 102 16.80 13.72 -13.57
C GLY A 102 15.74 14.74 -13.99
N LEU A 103 15.01 14.46 -15.08
CA LEU A 103 13.91 15.29 -15.54
C LEU A 103 12.77 15.35 -14.52
N GLY A 104 12.39 14.21 -13.94
CA GLY A 104 11.37 14.15 -12.89
C GLY A 104 11.75 14.98 -11.66
N THR A 105 13.01 14.86 -11.21
CA THR A 105 13.56 15.64 -10.11
C THR A 105 13.53 17.14 -10.42
N LEU A 106 13.93 17.55 -11.63
CA LEU A 106 13.92 18.96 -12.03
C LEU A 106 12.50 19.55 -12.00
N LEU A 107 11.51 18.82 -12.51
CA LEU A 107 10.11 19.25 -12.50
C LEU A 107 9.55 19.39 -11.07
N ILE A 108 9.84 18.41 -10.21
CA ILE A 108 9.42 18.48 -8.79
C ILE A 108 10.17 19.58 -8.04
N ALA A 109 11.48 19.74 -8.26
CA ALA A 109 12.27 20.78 -7.63
C ALA A 109 11.78 22.18 -8.01
N ARG A 110 11.47 22.40 -9.30
CA ARG A 110 10.90 23.67 -9.78
C ARG A 110 9.58 24.00 -9.07
N THR A 111 8.69 23.02 -8.95
CA THR A 111 7.39 23.21 -8.30
C THR A 111 7.49 23.33 -6.78
N SER A 112 8.56 22.81 -6.19
CA SER A 112 8.83 22.88 -4.75
C SER A 112 9.67 24.10 -4.37
N LEU A 113 10.22 24.86 -5.35
CA LEU A 113 11.18 25.92 -5.08
C LEU A 113 10.58 27.03 -4.22
N GLU A 114 9.39 27.52 -4.56
CA GLU A 114 8.70 28.57 -3.80
C GLU A 114 8.44 28.13 -2.35
N PHE A 115 8.07 26.86 -2.17
CA PHE A 115 7.86 26.26 -0.85
C PHE A 115 9.16 26.19 -0.04
N LEU A 116 10.25 25.75 -0.66
CA LEU A 116 11.57 25.68 -0.01
C LEU A 116 12.13 27.06 0.34
N LEU A 117 11.91 28.05 -0.52
CA LEU A 117 12.30 29.43 -0.27
C LEU A 117 11.50 30.03 0.90
N ALA A 118 10.19 29.78 0.96
CA ALA A 118 9.35 30.24 2.06
C ALA A 118 9.71 29.58 3.41
N ALA A 119 10.05 28.29 3.40
CA ALA A 119 10.52 27.59 4.60
C ALA A 119 11.91 28.07 5.09
N GLY A 120 12.71 28.63 4.18
CA GLY A 120 14.08 29.05 4.40
C GLY A 120 15.08 27.91 4.19
N VAL A 121 16.07 28.14 3.31
CA VAL A 121 17.03 27.10 2.85
C VAL A 121 17.86 26.52 4.00
N ALA A 122 18.34 27.36 4.92
CA ALA A 122 19.13 26.89 6.06
C ALA A 122 18.30 26.01 7.01
N ARG A 123 17.07 26.43 7.33
CA ARG A 123 16.16 25.70 8.23
C ARG A 123 15.73 24.36 7.62
N THR A 124 15.35 24.37 6.35
CA THR A 124 14.97 23.13 5.63
C THR A 124 16.14 22.16 5.49
N THR A 125 17.36 22.66 5.27
CA THR A 125 18.56 21.83 5.22
C THR A 125 18.88 21.23 6.59
N GLY A 126 18.79 22.01 7.68
CA GLY A 126 18.93 21.50 9.05
C GLY A 126 17.91 20.42 9.37
N SER A 127 16.65 20.64 9.00
CA SER A 127 15.57 19.65 9.10
C SER A 127 15.86 18.39 8.27
N ALA A 128 16.31 18.53 7.02
CA ALA A 128 16.69 17.42 6.17
C ALA A 128 17.82 16.57 6.78
N VAL A 129 18.84 17.21 7.36
CA VAL A 129 19.92 16.52 8.07
C VAL A 129 19.38 15.78 9.29
N ALA A 130 18.55 16.43 10.12
CA ALA A 130 17.96 15.80 11.30
C ALA A 130 17.08 14.58 10.94
N LEU A 131 16.21 14.73 9.94
CA LEU A 131 15.37 13.64 9.41
C LEU A 131 16.21 12.52 8.79
N GLY A 132 17.28 12.88 8.07
CA GLY A 132 18.22 11.91 7.50
C GLY A 132 18.95 11.09 8.57
N LEU A 133 19.43 11.75 9.64
CA LEU A 133 20.07 11.10 10.78
C LEU A 133 19.09 10.21 11.54
N LEU A 134 17.86 10.68 11.79
CA LEU A 134 16.81 9.90 12.43
C LEU A 134 16.45 8.66 11.60
N GLY A 135 16.26 8.83 10.29
CA GLY A 135 16.01 7.72 9.37
C GLY A 135 17.17 6.72 9.33
N ALA A 136 18.42 7.19 9.34
CA ALA A 136 19.60 6.34 9.44
C ALA A 136 19.66 5.57 10.77
N GLY A 137 19.35 6.22 11.89
CA GLY A 137 19.26 5.60 13.21
C GLY A 137 18.21 4.50 13.26
N LEU A 138 16.99 4.76 12.76
CA LEU A 138 15.92 3.76 12.68
C LEU A 138 16.31 2.56 11.80
N VAL A 139 17.03 2.81 10.71
CA VAL A 139 17.59 1.75 9.84
C VAL A 139 18.61 0.89 10.59
N VAL A 140 19.48 1.49 11.41
CA VAL A 140 20.46 0.77 12.24
C VAL A 140 19.76 -0.08 13.31
N VAL A 141 18.81 0.50 14.04
CA VAL A 141 18.02 -0.22 15.06
C VAL A 141 17.23 -1.37 14.44
N GLY A 142 16.55 -1.12 13.32
CA GLY A 142 15.80 -2.14 12.61
C GLY A 142 16.68 -3.30 12.15
N ARG A 143 17.91 -3.04 11.70
CA ARG A 143 18.88 -4.10 11.38
C ARG A 143 19.28 -4.92 12.60
N GLY A 144 19.48 -4.29 13.76
CA GLY A 144 19.83 -4.97 15.01
C GLY A 144 18.70 -5.82 15.58
N ALA A 145 17.45 -5.36 15.49
CA ALA A 145 16.28 -6.15 15.89
C ALA A 145 15.99 -7.31 14.91
N GLY A 146 16.25 -7.07 13.61
CA GLY A 146 15.97 -8.01 12.53
C GLY A 146 16.88 -9.24 12.47
N SER A 147 18.01 -9.26 13.16
CA SER A 147 18.91 -10.42 13.21
C SER A 147 18.35 -11.60 14.04
N ALA A 148 17.27 -11.41 14.80
CA ALA A 148 16.78 -12.41 15.76
C ALA A 148 15.93 -13.56 15.16
N ALA A 149 15.50 -13.47 13.90
CA ALA A 149 14.86 -14.62 13.25
C ALA A 149 15.07 -14.56 11.73
N PRO A 150 15.74 -15.55 11.11
CA PRO A 150 15.60 -15.73 9.68
C PRO A 150 14.14 -16.11 9.44
N ALA A 151 13.34 -15.14 8.98
CA ALA A 151 12.10 -15.46 8.30
C ALA A 151 12.55 -16.36 7.15
N ARG A 152 12.38 -17.67 7.31
CA ARG A 152 12.58 -18.63 6.22
C ARG A 152 11.83 -18.02 5.06
N ASP A 153 12.57 -17.65 4.03
CA ASP A 153 12.05 -17.35 2.72
C ASP A 153 11.48 -18.69 2.24
N VAL A 154 10.30 -19.04 2.77
CA VAL A 154 9.33 -19.84 2.05
C VAL A 154 8.86 -18.90 0.97
N SER A 155 9.77 -18.50 0.07
CA SER A 155 9.46 -17.97 -1.24
C SER A 155 8.93 -19.23 -1.90
N PRO A 156 7.60 -19.41 -1.93
CA PRO A 156 7.12 -20.45 -2.76
C PRO A 156 7.28 -19.79 -4.12
N ARG A 157 8.35 -20.12 -4.86
CA ARG A 157 8.13 -20.38 -6.28
C ARG A 157 7.17 -21.57 -6.32
N ARG A 158 5.93 -21.34 -5.87
CA ARG A 158 4.78 -22.24 -5.96
C ARG A 158 4.62 -22.27 -7.45
N PHE A 159 5.16 -23.30 -8.07
CA PHE A 159 4.81 -23.57 -9.44
C PHE A 159 3.35 -24.03 -9.36
N TRP A 160 2.45 -23.08 -9.59
CA TRP A 160 1.05 -23.39 -9.79
C TRP A 160 1.04 -24.35 -10.98
N GLY A 161 0.45 -25.53 -10.81
CA GLY A 161 0.25 -26.42 -11.96
C GLY A 161 -0.45 -25.64 -13.08
N PRO A 162 -0.30 -26.04 -14.35
CA PRO A 162 -0.83 -25.28 -15.49
C PRO A 162 -2.34 -24.98 -15.39
N MET A 163 -3.10 -25.79 -14.63
CA MET A 163 -4.53 -25.60 -14.36
C MET A 163 -4.85 -24.65 -13.19
N ALA A 164 -3.92 -24.39 -12.28
CA ALA A 164 -4.22 -23.61 -11.08
C ALA A 164 -4.36 -22.11 -11.37
N VAL A 165 -3.62 -21.59 -12.36
CA VAL A 165 -3.69 -20.19 -12.81
C VAL A 165 -5.05 -19.86 -13.46
N PRO A 166 -5.51 -20.58 -14.50
CA PRO A 166 -6.82 -20.29 -15.10
C PRO A 166 -7.94 -20.49 -14.08
N MET A 167 -7.79 -21.45 -13.16
CA MET A 167 -8.73 -21.60 -12.05
C MET A 167 -8.73 -20.37 -11.17
N ALA A 168 -7.60 -19.90 -10.63
CA ALA A 168 -7.55 -18.66 -9.83
C ALA A 168 -8.12 -17.44 -10.56
N VAL A 169 -7.83 -17.28 -11.86
CA VAL A 169 -8.40 -16.20 -12.67
C VAL A 169 -9.91 -16.33 -12.76
N ALA A 170 -10.44 -17.53 -13.06
CA ALA A 170 -11.88 -17.79 -13.09
C ALA A 170 -12.52 -17.55 -11.71
N MET A 171 -11.87 -17.95 -10.62
CA MET A 171 -12.34 -17.76 -9.25
C MET A 171 -12.39 -16.27 -8.89
N MET A 172 -11.38 -15.51 -9.30
CA MET A 172 -11.36 -14.06 -9.13
C MET A 172 -12.42 -13.40 -10.00
N ALA A 173 -12.61 -13.84 -11.25
CA ALA A 173 -13.65 -13.32 -12.12
C ALA A 173 -15.04 -13.58 -11.53
N VAL A 174 -15.30 -14.78 -11.03
CA VAL A 174 -16.56 -15.15 -10.37
C VAL A 174 -16.73 -14.39 -9.05
N GLY A 175 -15.69 -14.34 -8.20
CA GLY A 175 -15.70 -13.58 -6.95
C GLY A 175 -15.93 -12.09 -7.19
N THR A 176 -15.35 -11.53 -8.24
CA THR A 176 -15.54 -10.12 -8.63
C THR A 176 -16.93 -9.90 -9.19
N ALA A 177 -17.41 -10.75 -10.10
CA ALA A 177 -18.75 -10.67 -10.66
C ALA A 177 -19.84 -10.78 -9.58
N THR A 178 -19.66 -11.68 -8.61
CA THR A 178 -20.54 -11.80 -7.45
C THR A 178 -20.43 -10.61 -6.51
N ALA A 179 -19.24 -10.00 -6.35
CA ALA A 179 -19.06 -8.75 -5.61
C ALA A 179 -19.77 -7.54 -6.25
N PHE A 180 -20.08 -7.62 -7.55
CA PHE A 180 -20.92 -6.64 -8.26
C PHE A 180 -22.40 -7.04 -8.33
N GLY A 181 -22.80 -8.16 -7.71
CA GLY A 181 -24.19 -8.60 -7.65
C GLY A 181 -25.08 -7.61 -6.90
N PRO A 182 -26.39 -7.54 -7.17
CA PRO A 182 -27.28 -6.53 -6.59
C PRO A 182 -27.66 -6.81 -5.12
N HIS A 183 -27.36 -8.01 -4.60
CA HIS A 183 -27.70 -8.45 -3.24
C HIS A 183 -26.47 -8.70 -2.37
N VAL A 184 -26.54 -8.30 -1.09
CA VAL A 184 -25.49 -8.54 -0.08
C VAL A 184 -25.14 -10.03 0.04
N ALA A 185 -26.14 -10.91 0.00
CA ALA A 185 -25.95 -12.36 0.09
C ALA A 185 -25.00 -12.89 -1.00
N ILE A 186 -25.16 -12.40 -2.23
CA ILE A 186 -24.35 -12.82 -3.38
C ILE A 186 -22.89 -12.38 -3.19
N VAL A 187 -22.67 -11.14 -2.73
CA VAL A 187 -21.33 -10.63 -2.43
C VAL A 187 -20.68 -11.47 -1.33
N PHE A 188 -21.40 -11.76 -0.24
CA PHE A 188 -20.86 -12.54 0.88
C PHE A 188 -20.50 -13.96 0.46
N VAL A 189 -21.38 -14.65 -0.26
CA VAL A 189 -21.11 -15.98 -0.81
C VAL A 189 -19.90 -15.93 -1.75
N GLY A 190 -19.80 -14.90 -2.60
CA GLY A 190 -18.66 -14.68 -3.49
C GLY A 190 -17.33 -14.55 -2.74
N VAL A 191 -17.28 -13.74 -1.68
CA VAL A 191 -16.08 -13.56 -0.83
C VAL A 191 -15.72 -14.85 -0.11
N ILE A 192 -16.70 -15.56 0.47
CA ILE A 192 -16.49 -16.86 1.13
C ILE A 192 -15.92 -17.86 0.12
N ALA A 193 -16.58 -18.05 -1.02
CA ALA A 193 -16.17 -18.99 -2.05
C ALA A 193 -14.76 -18.68 -2.58
N ALA A 194 -14.44 -17.41 -2.85
CA ALA A 194 -13.12 -17.00 -3.32
C ALA A 194 -12.03 -17.28 -2.27
N ALA A 195 -12.27 -16.97 -0.99
CA ALA A 195 -11.32 -17.22 0.09
C ALA A 195 -11.04 -18.71 0.30
N TRP A 196 -12.09 -19.53 0.37
CA TRP A 196 -11.97 -20.98 0.55
C TRP A 196 -11.26 -21.63 -0.62
N SER A 197 -11.58 -21.20 -1.83
CA SER A 197 -11.00 -21.81 -3.01
C SER A 197 -9.57 -21.35 -3.26
N GLY A 198 -9.26 -20.08 -2.96
CA GLY A 198 -7.88 -19.60 -2.88
C GLY A 198 -7.05 -20.42 -1.90
N TYR A 199 -7.60 -20.75 -0.73
CA TYR A 199 -6.94 -21.65 0.23
C TYR A 199 -6.73 -23.06 -0.34
N PHE A 200 -7.72 -23.64 -1.03
CA PHE A 200 -7.60 -24.97 -1.62
C PHE A 200 -6.63 -25.02 -2.81
N LEU A 201 -6.51 -23.94 -3.59
CA LEU A 201 -5.58 -23.81 -4.71
C LEU A 201 -4.11 -23.79 -4.29
N LEU A 202 -3.81 -23.22 -3.12
CA LEU A 202 -2.43 -23.10 -2.61
C LEU A 202 -1.88 -24.36 -1.93
N ARG A 203 -2.62 -25.47 -1.96
CA ARG A 203 -2.30 -26.68 -1.19
C ARG A 203 -0.96 -27.29 -1.61
N GLN A 204 0.04 -27.17 -0.74
CA GLN A 204 1.16 -28.10 -0.62
C GLN A 204 1.27 -28.53 0.85
N ALA A 205 1.47 -29.82 1.11
CA ALA A 205 1.47 -30.41 2.46
C ALA A 205 2.75 -30.05 3.26
N PRO A 206 2.70 -30.01 4.62
CA PRO A 206 1.55 -30.20 5.50
C PRO A 206 0.80 -28.89 5.85
N ARG A 207 -0.50 -29.02 6.17
CA ARG A 207 -1.51 -27.95 6.20
C ARG A 207 -1.47 -27.13 7.50
N PRO A 208 -1.23 -25.81 7.46
CA PRO A 208 -1.58 -24.95 8.58
C PRO A 208 -3.11 -24.76 8.64
N TYR A 209 -3.67 -24.59 9.84
CA TYR A 209 -5.11 -24.39 10.07
C TYR A 209 -5.67 -23.25 9.20
N PRO A 210 -6.84 -23.39 8.54
CA PRO A 210 -7.40 -22.43 7.57
C PRO A 210 -7.95 -21.15 8.22
N ALA A 211 -7.17 -20.46 9.06
CA ALA A 211 -7.65 -19.32 9.85
C ALA A 211 -8.28 -18.21 8.99
N ALA A 212 -7.62 -17.81 7.90
CA ALA A 212 -8.11 -16.73 7.05
C ALA A 212 -9.44 -17.02 6.34
N PRO A 213 -9.63 -18.15 5.63
CA PRO A 213 -10.94 -18.48 5.05
C PRO A 213 -11.98 -18.85 6.13
N VAL A 214 -11.60 -19.30 7.33
CA VAL A 214 -12.56 -19.49 8.44
C VAL A 214 -13.10 -18.14 8.91
N LEU A 215 -12.30 -17.08 8.96
CA LEU A 215 -12.77 -15.75 9.33
C LEU A 215 -13.83 -15.21 8.36
N THR A 216 -13.85 -15.61 7.08
CA THR A 216 -14.90 -15.19 6.14
C THR A 216 -16.28 -15.75 6.51
N LEU A 217 -16.35 -16.81 7.34
CA LEU A 217 -17.61 -17.33 7.85
C LEU A 217 -18.31 -16.36 8.82
N LEU A 218 -17.62 -15.33 9.35
CA LEU A 218 -18.25 -14.24 10.10
C LEU A 218 -19.29 -13.47 9.27
N LEU A 219 -19.21 -13.55 7.94
CA LEU A 219 -20.22 -12.98 7.05
C LEU A 219 -21.59 -13.66 7.18
N VAL A 220 -21.65 -14.93 7.60
CA VAL A 220 -22.92 -15.67 7.77
C VAL A 220 -23.77 -15.11 8.92
N PRO A 221 -23.27 -15.02 10.19
CA PRO A 221 -24.04 -14.40 11.26
C PRO A 221 -24.25 -12.90 11.03
N THR A 222 -23.32 -12.22 10.35
CA THR A 222 -23.50 -10.81 9.93
C THR A 222 -24.71 -10.67 9.00
N TYR A 223 -24.80 -11.51 7.96
CA TYR A 223 -25.94 -11.52 7.05
C TYR A 223 -27.25 -11.86 7.76
N TRP A 224 -27.23 -12.88 8.62
CA TRP A 224 -28.42 -13.28 9.38
C TRP A 224 -28.95 -12.14 10.26
N LEU A 225 -28.07 -11.43 10.97
CA LEU A 225 -28.44 -10.26 11.77
C LEU A 225 -29.07 -9.18 10.89
N LEU A 226 -28.42 -8.83 9.77
CA LEU A 226 -28.91 -7.79 8.86
C LEU A 226 -30.27 -8.15 8.26
N ALA A 227 -30.45 -9.41 7.84
CA ALA A 227 -31.71 -9.88 7.26
C ALA A 227 -32.85 -9.89 8.29
N THR A 228 -32.52 -10.12 9.57
CA THR A 228 -33.48 -10.05 10.67
C THR A 228 -33.91 -8.61 10.96
N ILE A 229 -33.01 -7.64 10.80
CA ILE A 229 -33.30 -6.20 11.00
C ILE A 229 -34.08 -5.62 9.83
N ASP A 230 -33.68 -5.92 8.59
CA ASP A 230 -34.25 -5.35 7.36
C ASP A 230 -35.60 -6.00 6.98
N GLY A 231 -35.79 -7.27 7.33
CA GLY A 231 -37.02 -8.01 7.03
C GLY A 231 -37.00 -8.76 5.69
N PRO A 232 -38.17 -9.12 5.13
CA PRO A 232 -38.27 -10.10 4.04
C PRO A 232 -37.95 -9.55 2.64
N GLU A 233 -37.86 -8.23 2.45
CA GLU A 233 -37.62 -7.59 1.14
C GLU A 233 -36.20 -7.82 0.60
N GLY A 234 -35.31 -8.30 1.47
CA GLY A 234 -33.95 -8.70 1.13
C GLY A 234 -32.97 -7.52 1.06
N LEU A 235 -31.72 -7.77 1.46
CA LEU A 235 -30.67 -6.75 1.52
C LEU A 235 -30.11 -6.44 0.13
N TRP A 236 -30.72 -5.47 -0.55
CA TRP A 236 -30.22 -4.90 -1.81
C TRP A 236 -29.09 -3.90 -1.56
N ILE A 237 -28.06 -3.90 -2.41
CA ILE A 237 -26.92 -2.97 -2.27
C ILE A 237 -27.36 -1.50 -2.33
N GLU A 238 -28.34 -1.19 -3.19
CA GLU A 238 -28.87 0.17 -3.34
C GLU A 238 -29.67 0.65 -2.12
N ALA A 239 -30.16 -0.28 -1.30
CA ALA A 239 -30.93 0.01 -0.10
C ALA A 239 -30.10 0.06 1.18
N LEU A 240 -28.79 -0.26 1.14
CA LEU A 240 -27.98 -0.41 2.36
C LEU A 240 -27.95 0.82 3.26
N GLN A 241 -27.95 2.02 2.68
CA GLN A 241 -27.97 3.27 3.44
C GLN A 241 -29.30 3.54 4.17
N ARG A 242 -30.36 2.78 3.84
CA ARG A 242 -31.70 2.92 4.42
C ARG A 242 -31.98 1.87 5.48
N VAL A 243 -31.12 0.87 5.64
CA VAL A 243 -31.29 -0.18 6.65
C VAL A 243 -31.23 0.49 8.04
N PRO A 244 -32.27 0.36 8.88
CA PRO A 244 -32.35 1.07 10.15
C PRO A 244 -31.49 0.38 11.22
N LEU A 245 -30.17 0.41 11.04
CA LEU A 245 -29.24 -0.16 12.01
C LEU A 245 -29.17 0.69 13.27
N SER A 246 -29.30 0.03 14.43
CA SER A 246 -28.98 0.66 15.70
C SER A 246 -27.45 0.77 15.85
N PRO A 247 -26.94 1.72 16.66
CA PRO A 247 -25.49 1.82 16.93
C PRO A 247 -24.89 0.50 17.43
N ALA A 248 -25.61 -0.26 18.25
CA ALA A 248 -25.16 -1.57 18.72
C ALA A 248 -25.01 -2.59 17.58
N ALA A 249 -25.90 -2.58 16.59
CA ALA A 249 -25.81 -3.44 15.42
C ALA A 249 -24.58 -3.06 14.56
N GLU A 250 -24.33 -1.76 14.35
CA GLU A 250 -23.11 -1.29 13.66
C GLU A 250 -21.83 -1.75 14.38
N TRP A 251 -21.79 -1.59 15.71
CA TRP A 251 -20.64 -1.99 16.54
C TRP A 251 -20.32 -3.49 16.47
N LEU A 252 -21.32 -4.33 16.27
CA LEU A 252 -21.14 -5.79 16.14
C LEU A 252 -20.72 -6.19 14.72
N THR A 253 -21.24 -5.51 13.70
CA THR A 253 -21.06 -5.88 12.29
C THR A 253 -19.78 -5.28 11.68
N ALA A 254 -19.41 -4.06 12.06
CA ALA A 254 -18.17 -3.40 11.62
C ALA A 254 -16.90 -4.22 11.86
N PRO A 255 -16.61 -4.76 13.07
CA PRO A 255 -15.39 -5.54 13.30
C PRO A 255 -15.37 -6.83 12.48
N ALA A 256 -16.52 -7.47 12.26
CA ALA A 256 -16.60 -8.63 11.38
C ALA A 256 -16.21 -8.28 9.95
N LEU A 257 -16.78 -7.21 9.38
CA LEU A 257 -16.46 -6.76 8.02
C LEU A 257 -14.99 -6.33 7.88
N LEU A 258 -14.44 -5.62 8.86
CA LEU A 258 -13.03 -5.22 8.89
C LEU A 258 -12.09 -6.42 8.99
N LEU A 259 -12.38 -7.39 9.87
CA LEU A 259 -11.60 -8.63 10.01
C LEU A 259 -11.64 -9.49 8.75
N VAL A 260 -12.79 -9.55 8.08
CA VAL A 260 -12.93 -10.26 6.80
C VAL A 260 -12.18 -9.54 5.69
N GLY A 261 -12.32 -8.21 5.56
CA GLY A 261 -11.55 -7.41 4.60
C GLY A 261 -10.04 -7.59 4.80
N TRP A 262 -9.60 -7.58 6.07
CA TRP A 262 -8.22 -7.85 6.49
C TRP A 262 -7.73 -9.24 6.08
N SER A 263 -8.52 -10.28 6.40
CA SER A 263 -8.15 -11.68 6.17
C SER A 263 -8.04 -11.97 4.68
N VAL A 264 -9.00 -11.49 3.90
CA VAL A 264 -9.05 -11.65 2.45
C VAL A 264 -7.90 -10.90 1.78
N ALA A 265 -7.47 -9.75 2.30
CA ALA A 265 -6.29 -9.06 1.80
C ALA A 265 -4.95 -9.77 2.07
N GLY A 266 -4.95 -10.82 2.90
CA GLY A 266 -3.76 -11.62 3.14
C GLY A 266 -2.64 -10.84 3.83
N LEU A 267 -3.02 -9.89 4.70
CA LEU A 267 -2.07 -9.15 5.53
C LEU A 267 -1.64 -9.99 6.74
N TRP A 268 -0.56 -9.57 7.42
CA TRP A 268 -0.08 -10.27 8.62
C TRP A 268 -1.11 -10.25 9.76
N PRO A 269 -1.24 -11.28 10.60
CA PRO A 269 -0.55 -12.57 10.55
C PRO A 269 -1.16 -13.56 9.53
N LEU A 270 -2.25 -13.17 8.87
CA LEU A 270 -3.07 -14.05 8.04
C LEU A 270 -2.49 -14.42 6.66
N HIS A 271 -1.42 -13.74 6.27
CA HIS A 271 -0.72 -13.83 4.99
C HIS A 271 -0.22 -15.23 4.57
N ARG A 272 -0.24 -16.21 5.47
CA ARG A 272 0.17 -17.60 5.22
C ARG A 272 -0.98 -18.48 4.72
N TRP A 273 -2.22 -18.06 4.95
CA TRP A 273 -3.44 -18.86 4.71
C TRP A 273 -4.25 -18.42 3.50
N THR A 274 -3.83 -17.36 2.80
CA THR A 274 -4.48 -16.84 1.58
C THR A 274 -3.48 -16.73 0.43
N PRO A 275 -3.96 -16.62 -0.83
CA PRO A 275 -3.11 -16.52 -2.02
C PRO A 275 -2.52 -15.11 -2.18
N GLY A 276 -1.83 -14.65 -1.13
CA GLY A 276 -1.20 -13.34 -1.08
C GLY A 276 -2.18 -12.21 -1.36
N ALA A 277 -1.77 -11.27 -2.20
CA ALA A 277 -2.59 -10.11 -2.54
C ALA A 277 -3.65 -10.38 -3.63
N LEU A 278 -3.78 -11.61 -4.14
CA LEU A 278 -4.75 -11.92 -5.21
C LEU A 278 -6.17 -11.58 -4.80
N LEU A 279 -6.56 -11.86 -3.56
CA LEU A 279 -7.92 -11.60 -3.09
C LEU A 279 -8.11 -10.19 -2.50
N ALA A 280 -7.05 -9.39 -2.36
CA ALA A 280 -7.14 -8.06 -1.74
C ALA A 280 -8.20 -7.13 -2.38
N PRO A 281 -8.38 -7.11 -3.71
CA PRO A 281 -9.48 -6.35 -4.31
C PRO A 281 -10.87 -6.76 -3.82
N LEU A 282 -11.10 -8.04 -3.51
CA LEU A 282 -12.39 -8.51 -2.98
C LEU A 282 -12.62 -8.04 -1.55
N GLY A 283 -11.59 -8.06 -0.71
CA GLY A 283 -11.67 -7.50 0.65
C GLY A 283 -11.96 -6.00 0.62
N ALA A 284 -11.33 -5.26 -0.30
CA ALA A 284 -11.61 -3.85 -0.53
C ALA A 284 -13.03 -3.61 -1.07
N LEU A 285 -13.49 -4.41 -2.03
CA LEU A 285 -14.85 -4.32 -2.58
C LEU A 285 -15.90 -4.57 -1.50
N LEU A 286 -15.70 -5.56 -0.63
CA LEU A 286 -16.57 -5.82 0.52
C LEU A 286 -16.73 -4.56 1.39
N LEU A 287 -15.62 -3.89 1.72
CA LEU A 287 -15.65 -2.67 2.53
C LEU A 287 -16.32 -1.51 1.78
N VAL A 288 -15.97 -1.27 0.52
CA VAL A 288 -16.49 -0.13 -0.26
C VAL A 288 -17.97 -0.28 -0.62
N ARG A 289 -18.40 -1.50 -0.97
CA ARG A 289 -19.77 -1.77 -1.42
C ARG A 289 -20.74 -2.01 -0.27
N ILE A 290 -20.25 -2.59 0.82
CA ILE A 290 -21.11 -3.02 1.93
C ILE A 290 -20.70 -2.32 3.22
N GLY A 291 -19.44 -2.44 3.65
CA GLY A 291 -18.98 -1.85 4.92
C GLY A 291 -19.31 -0.37 5.07
N PHE A 292 -18.71 0.50 4.24
CA PHE A 292 -18.86 1.95 4.37
C PHE A 292 -20.31 2.45 4.18
N PRO A 293 -21.11 1.92 3.23
CA PRO A 293 -22.50 2.35 3.10
C PRO A 293 -23.42 1.84 4.21
N LEU A 294 -23.13 0.67 4.79
CA LEU A 294 -24.01 0.00 5.74
C LEU A 294 -23.72 0.39 7.19
N VAL A 295 -22.44 0.45 7.59
CA VAL A 295 -22.02 0.66 8.99
C VAL A 295 -20.96 1.76 9.13
N PRO A 296 -21.22 2.97 8.60
CA PRO A 296 -20.22 4.03 8.60
C PRO A 296 -19.76 4.41 10.01
N GLY A 297 -20.69 4.52 10.98
CA GLY A 297 -20.36 4.88 12.36
C GLY A 297 -19.55 3.79 13.05
N GLY A 298 -19.97 2.53 12.91
CA GLY A 298 -19.24 1.38 13.43
C GLY A 298 -17.82 1.27 12.87
N ILE A 299 -17.60 1.55 11.59
CA ILE A 299 -16.25 1.53 10.99
C ILE A 299 -15.39 2.67 11.54
N ASP A 300 -15.94 3.87 11.69
CA ASP A 300 -15.21 5.00 12.29
C ASP A 300 -14.82 4.72 13.75
N ASP A 301 -15.70 4.08 14.52
CA ASP A 301 -15.43 3.67 15.90
C ASP A 301 -14.29 2.63 16.01
N TRP A 302 -14.18 1.73 15.03
CA TRP A 302 -13.10 0.74 14.95
C TRP A 302 -11.82 1.25 14.26
N ARG A 303 -11.86 2.44 13.64
CA ARG A 303 -10.73 3.04 12.92
C ARG A 303 -9.45 3.17 13.76
N PRO A 304 -9.50 3.58 15.06
CA PRO A 304 -8.31 3.66 15.91
C PRO A 304 -7.58 2.33 16.11
N VAL A 305 -8.26 1.20 15.91
CA VAL A 305 -7.66 -0.14 15.97
C VAL A 305 -7.26 -0.63 14.57
N ALA A 306 -8.12 -0.42 13.58
CA ALA A 306 -7.92 -0.90 12.22
C ALA A 306 -6.71 -0.25 11.53
N ILE A 307 -6.52 1.06 11.66
CA ILE A 307 -5.41 1.78 10.99
C ILE A 307 -4.04 1.33 11.51
N PRO A 308 -3.76 1.28 12.83
CA PRO A 308 -2.50 0.76 13.33
C PRO A 308 -2.22 -0.68 12.88
N LEU A 309 -3.24 -1.54 12.88
CA LEU A 309 -3.10 -2.90 12.36
C LEU A 309 -2.68 -2.86 10.88
N LEU A 310 -3.36 -2.08 10.03
CA LEU A 310 -3.04 -1.90 8.61
C LEU A 310 -1.62 -1.42 8.38
N ILE A 311 -1.15 -0.48 9.20
CA ILE A 311 0.24 0.00 9.18
C ILE A 311 1.20 -1.15 9.51
N LEU A 312 0.97 -1.89 10.60
CA LEU A 312 1.80 -3.03 11.00
C LEU A 312 1.83 -4.13 9.94
N GLY A 313 0.67 -4.47 9.36
CA GLY A 313 0.57 -5.44 8.27
C GLY A 313 1.35 -5.01 7.03
N THR A 314 1.29 -3.71 6.69
CA THR A 314 2.02 -3.13 5.56
C THR A 314 3.53 -3.11 5.82
N TRP A 315 3.96 -2.70 7.00
CA TRP A 315 5.37 -2.75 7.41
C TRP A 315 5.90 -4.17 7.39
N HIS A 316 5.15 -5.14 7.93
CA HIS A 316 5.53 -6.55 7.86
C HIS A 316 5.67 -7.01 6.40
N ALA A 317 4.73 -6.64 5.52
CA ALA A 317 4.80 -7.02 4.11
C ALA A 317 6.06 -6.49 3.42
N VAL A 318 6.45 -5.23 3.67
CA VAL A 318 7.71 -4.67 3.17
C VAL A 318 8.92 -5.33 3.81
N TRP A 319 8.88 -5.58 5.11
CA TRP A 319 9.94 -6.28 5.83
C TRP A 319 10.16 -7.67 5.21
N SER A 320 9.09 -8.36 4.82
CA SER A 320 9.13 -9.63 4.08
C SER A 320 9.31 -9.51 2.55
N ALA A 321 9.38 -8.31 1.95
CA ALA A 321 9.46 -8.05 0.48
C ALA A 321 8.32 -8.70 -0.29
N ARG A 322 7.17 -8.76 0.36
CA ARG A 322 5.91 -9.08 -0.27
C ARG A 322 5.32 -7.80 -0.81
N TRP A 323 5.93 -7.28 -1.88
CA TRP A 323 5.57 -5.97 -2.45
C TRP A 323 4.11 -5.89 -2.87
N ALA A 324 3.54 -6.99 -3.39
CA ALA A 324 2.11 -7.08 -3.68
C ALA A 324 1.26 -6.91 -2.41
N SER A 325 1.58 -7.62 -1.33
CA SER A 325 0.89 -7.45 -0.04
C SER A 325 1.08 -6.07 0.59
N ALA A 326 2.25 -5.44 0.39
CA ALA A 326 2.50 -4.08 0.84
C ALA A 326 1.63 -3.06 0.08
N ALA A 327 1.53 -3.22 -1.24
CA ALA A 327 0.63 -2.39 -2.05
C ALA A 327 -0.84 -2.62 -1.66
N ALA A 328 -1.27 -3.86 -1.40
CA ALA A 328 -2.61 -4.15 -0.91
C ALA A 328 -2.90 -3.49 0.45
N GLY A 329 -1.97 -3.59 1.41
CA GLY A 329 -2.10 -2.94 2.71
C GLY A 329 -2.17 -1.42 2.62
N ALA A 330 -1.30 -0.81 1.80
CA ALA A 330 -1.36 0.63 1.51
C ALA A 330 -2.68 1.02 0.82
N GLY A 331 -3.21 0.19 -0.07
CA GLY A 331 -4.50 0.41 -0.71
C GLY A 331 -5.65 0.41 0.31
N LEU A 332 -5.67 -0.56 1.23
CA LEU A 332 -6.65 -0.60 2.31
C LEU A 332 -6.52 0.59 3.27
N LEU A 333 -5.29 1.08 3.55
CA LEU A 333 -5.10 2.35 4.29
C LEU A 333 -5.73 3.54 3.56
N GLY A 334 -5.62 3.58 2.23
CA GLY A 334 -6.27 4.59 1.39
C GLY A 334 -7.79 4.60 1.51
N LEU A 335 -8.40 3.42 1.63
CA LEU A 335 -9.85 3.28 1.85
C LEU A 335 -10.26 3.69 3.26
N ALA A 336 -9.47 3.31 4.28
CA ALA A 336 -9.75 3.65 5.68
C ALA A 336 -9.74 5.15 5.96
N GLY A 337 -9.10 5.96 5.10
CA GLY A 337 -9.12 7.42 5.21
C GLY A 337 -10.44 8.08 4.78
N HIS A 338 -11.41 7.34 4.24
CA HIS A 338 -12.73 7.85 3.80
C HIS A 338 -12.70 9.09 2.90
N THR A 339 -11.63 9.27 2.12
CA THR A 339 -11.52 10.39 1.17
C THR A 339 -11.61 9.90 -0.28
N PRO A 340 -12.25 10.66 -1.18
CA PRO A 340 -12.30 10.29 -2.61
C PRO A 340 -10.90 10.12 -3.24
N VAL A 341 -9.94 10.95 -2.81
CA VAL A 341 -8.56 10.88 -3.28
C VAL A 341 -7.86 9.61 -2.79
N GLY A 342 -8.03 9.27 -1.49
CA GLY A 342 -7.51 8.02 -0.93
C GLY A 342 -8.12 6.78 -1.60
N ALA A 343 -9.42 6.79 -1.87
CA ALA A 343 -10.11 5.70 -2.58
C ALA A 343 -9.61 5.53 -4.02
N ALA A 344 -9.41 6.63 -4.76
CA ALA A 344 -8.79 6.57 -6.09
C ALA A 344 -7.38 5.98 -6.03
N GLY A 345 -6.57 6.37 -5.04
CA GLY A 345 -5.25 5.79 -4.79
C GLY A 345 -5.29 4.29 -4.47
N ALA A 346 -6.27 3.87 -3.69
CA ALA A 346 -6.49 2.47 -3.35
C ALA A 346 -6.73 1.59 -4.57
N VAL A 347 -7.51 2.06 -5.56
CA VAL A 347 -7.74 1.33 -6.81
C VAL A 347 -6.42 1.03 -7.54
N TRP A 348 -5.55 2.02 -7.67
CA TRP A 348 -4.24 1.85 -8.31
C TRP A 348 -3.35 0.86 -7.55
N LEU A 349 -3.31 0.95 -6.22
CA LEU A 349 -2.50 0.09 -5.37
C LEU A 349 -3.01 -1.36 -5.35
N LEU A 350 -4.32 -1.58 -5.19
CA LEU A 350 -4.94 -2.91 -5.18
C LEU A 350 -4.84 -3.57 -6.55
N GLY A 351 -5.03 -2.83 -7.64
CA GLY A 351 -4.82 -3.32 -9.00
C GLY A 351 -3.37 -3.74 -9.25
N SER A 352 -2.42 -2.92 -8.81
CA SER A 352 -0.98 -3.25 -8.89
C SER A 352 -0.63 -4.49 -8.05
N ALA A 353 -1.16 -4.58 -6.84
CA ALA A 353 -0.98 -5.72 -5.95
C ALA A 353 -1.48 -7.02 -6.60
N PHE A 354 -2.69 -6.98 -7.17
CA PHE A 354 -3.29 -8.09 -7.88
C PHE A 354 -2.44 -8.54 -9.07
N LEU A 355 -2.05 -7.61 -9.95
CA LEU A 355 -1.26 -7.92 -11.15
C LEU A 355 0.12 -8.48 -10.81
N LEU A 356 0.79 -7.93 -9.80
CA LEU A 356 2.08 -8.44 -9.33
C LEU A 356 1.96 -9.86 -8.78
N GLU A 357 0.96 -10.14 -7.95
CA GLU A 357 0.75 -11.47 -7.37
C GLU A 357 0.37 -12.48 -8.46
N LEU A 358 -0.54 -12.12 -9.38
CA LEU A 358 -0.98 -12.95 -10.50
C LEU A 358 0.19 -13.32 -11.42
N CYS A 359 0.94 -12.34 -11.90
CA CYS A 359 2.03 -12.61 -12.84
C CYS A 359 3.24 -13.24 -12.17
N SER A 360 3.40 -13.13 -10.83
CA SER A 360 4.41 -13.90 -10.08
C SER A 360 4.03 -15.37 -9.89
N SER A 361 2.72 -15.67 -9.94
CA SER A 361 2.17 -17.01 -9.75
C SER A 361 1.94 -17.77 -11.07
N ALA A 362 1.86 -17.03 -12.19
CA ALA A 362 1.59 -17.59 -13.51
C ALA A 362 2.87 -17.73 -14.38
N PRO A 363 2.90 -18.70 -15.32
CA PRO A 363 3.97 -18.79 -16.30
C PRO A 363 3.85 -17.67 -17.35
N VAL A 364 4.29 -16.47 -17.00
CA VAL A 364 4.25 -15.28 -17.86
C VAL A 364 5.58 -15.14 -18.62
N PRO A 365 5.57 -14.84 -19.94
CA PRO A 365 6.80 -14.55 -20.67
C PRO A 365 7.62 -13.44 -20.01
N ALA A 366 8.95 -13.59 -19.95
CA ALA A 366 9.82 -12.66 -19.24
C ALA A 366 9.65 -11.19 -19.64
N ARG A 367 9.42 -10.93 -20.94
CA ARG A 367 9.15 -9.57 -21.45
C ARG A 367 7.85 -8.99 -20.91
N LEU A 368 6.77 -9.77 -20.90
CA LEU A 368 5.48 -9.34 -20.37
C LEU A 368 5.54 -9.11 -18.86
N TRP A 369 6.25 -9.99 -18.13
CA TRP A 369 6.50 -9.79 -16.70
C TRP A 369 7.25 -8.48 -16.42
N GLU A 370 8.25 -8.14 -17.24
CA GLU A 370 8.98 -6.88 -17.09
C GLU A 370 8.07 -5.66 -17.32
N VAL A 371 7.21 -5.69 -18.34
CA VAL A 371 6.21 -4.64 -18.60
C VAL A 371 5.22 -4.51 -17.42
N VAL A 372 4.63 -5.62 -16.97
CA VAL A 372 3.69 -5.64 -15.84
C VAL A 372 4.36 -5.11 -14.58
N ARG A 373 5.61 -5.50 -14.31
CA ARG A 373 6.37 -5.03 -13.15
C ARG A 373 6.57 -3.52 -13.21
N VAL A 374 7.02 -2.98 -14.34
CA VAL A 374 7.25 -1.52 -14.50
C VAL A 374 5.94 -0.75 -14.38
N ALA A 375 4.87 -1.20 -15.05
CA ALA A 375 3.55 -0.58 -14.97
C ALA A 375 3.00 -0.60 -13.53
N SER A 376 3.12 -1.74 -12.83
CA SER A 376 2.67 -1.89 -11.44
C SER A 376 3.47 -1.02 -10.47
N TRP A 377 4.77 -0.82 -10.70
CA TRP A 377 5.57 0.12 -9.91
C TRP A 377 5.12 1.56 -10.12
N ALA A 378 4.89 1.97 -11.36
CA ALA A 378 4.40 3.30 -11.68
C ALA A 378 3.01 3.55 -11.08
N ALA A 379 2.10 2.60 -11.25
CA ALA A 379 0.76 2.63 -10.68
C ALA A 379 0.80 2.65 -9.13
N SER A 380 1.67 1.84 -8.50
CA SER A 380 1.83 1.85 -7.04
C SER A 380 2.39 3.18 -6.52
N ALA A 381 3.35 3.78 -7.23
CA ALA A 381 3.89 5.08 -6.86
C ALA A 381 2.84 6.19 -6.97
N TRP A 382 2.02 6.17 -8.03
CA TRP A 382 0.92 7.12 -8.20
C TRP A 382 -0.18 6.91 -7.15
N GLY A 383 -0.64 5.67 -7.00
CA GLY A 383 -1.65 5.31 -5.99
C GLY A 383 -1.18 5.62 -4.57
N GLY A 384 0.10 5.36 -4.27
CA GLY A 384 0.73 5.71 -2.99
C GLY A 384 0.67 7.21 -2.71
N LEU A 385 0.98 8.07 -3.69
CA LEU A 385 0.87 9.52 -3.51
C LEU A 385 -0.55 9.97 -3.17
N LEU A 386 -1.55 9.42 -3.88
CA LEU A 386 -2.97 9.70 -3.65
C LEU A 386 -3.43 9.21 -2.26
N VAL A 387 -2.99 8.03 -1.84
CA VAL A 387 -3.26 7.50 -0.49
C VAL A 387 -2.62 8.37 0.57
N LEU A 388 -1.39 8.86 0.38
CA LEU A 388 -0.75 9.78 1.32
C LEU A 388 -1.49 11.12 1.39
N GLU A 389 -1.97 11.65 0.25
CA GLU A 389 -2.79 12.87 0.24
C GLU A 389 -4.12 12.68 0.98
N GLY A 390 -4.85 11.59 0.68
CA GLY A 390 -6.09 11.27 1.38
C GLY A 390 -5.90 10.97 2.86
N GLY A 391 -4.81 10.28 3.21
CA GLY A 391 -4.42 9.96 4.58
C GLY A 391 -4.06 11.21 5.37
N LEU A 392 -3.26 12.13 4.82
CA LEU A 392 -2.92 13.38 5.52
C LEU A 392 -4.12 14.30 5.71
N ARG A 393 -5.16 14.20 4.88
CA ARG A 393 -6.43 14.93 5.08
C ARG A 393 -7.33 14.32 6.15
N SER A 394 -7.18 13.04 6.45
CA SER A 394 -8.04 12.30 7.40
C SER A 394 -7.34 12.06 8.74
N GLU A 395 -6.10 11.57 8.70
CA GLU A 395 -5.31 11.08 9.83
C GLU A 395 -3.81 11.37 9.65
N VAL A 396 -3.38 12.58 10.01
CA VAL A 396 -1.99 13.05 9.80
C VAL A 396 -0.98 12.15 10.49
N VAL A 397 -1.20 11.84 11.78
CA VAL A 397 -0.23 11.10 12.60
C VAL A 397 -0.01 9.70 12.07
N TYR A 398 -1.10 8.94 11.84
CA TYR A 398 -1.00 7.58 11.33
C TYR A 398 -0.42 7.51 9.92
N THR A 399 -0.77 8.46 9.05
CA THR A 399 -0.22 8.51 7.69
C THR A 399 1.28 8.78 7.70
N ALA A 400 1.74 9.74 8.51
CA ALA A 400 3.15 10.06 8.66
C ALA A 400 3.93 8.86 9.24
N VAL A 401 3.43 8.26 10.32
CA VAL A 401 4.03 7.07 10.93
C VAL A 401 4.11 5.94 9.91
N GLY A 402 3.00 5.61 9.26
CA GLY A 402 2.92 4.53 8.27
C GLY A 402 3.93 4.69 7.15
N ALA A 403 4.02 5.88 6.57
CA ALA A 403 4.91 6.17 5.46
C ALA A 403 6.40 6.24 5.85
N LEU A 404 6.74 6.87 6.98
CA LEU A 404 8.11 6.91 7.49
C LEU A 404 8.61 5.52 7.88
N GLY A 405 7.77 4.74 8.58
CA GLY A 405 8.07 3.35 8.91
C GLY A 405 8.27 2.51 7.65
N LEU A 406 7.47 2.72 6.61
CA LEU A 406 7.63 2.05 5.31
C LEU A 406 9.00 2.38 4.69
N ALA A 407 9.38 3.66 4.64
CA ALA A 407 10.65 4.10 4.11
C ALA A 407 11.84 3.47 4.87
N VAL A 408 11.78 3.43 6.20
CA VAL A 408 12.79 2.78 7.05
C VAL A 408 12.90 1.30 6.74
N VAL A 409 11.78 0.58 6.69
CA VAL A 409 11.75 -0.87 6.46
C VAL A 409 12.32 -1.21 5.07
N ILE A 410 12.01 -0.42 4.04
CA ILE A 410 12.57 -0.58 2.68
C ILE A 410 14.10 -0.51 2.69
N VAL A 411 14.68 0.42 3.46
CA VAL A 411 16.13 0.67 3.53
C VAL A 411 16.85 -0.29 4.48
N ALA A 412 16.22 -0.68 5.60
CA ALA A 412 16.82 -1.50 6.65
C ALA A 412 17.21 -2.90 6.15
N ARG A 413 16.36 -3.54 5.34
CA ARG A 413 16.58 -4.91 4.84
C ARG A 413 17.83 -5.08 3.95
N ARG A 414 18.46 -3.98 3.54
CA ARG A 414 19.75 -3.96 2.83
C ARG A 414 20.88 -4.70 3.57
N GLY A 415 20.85 -4.77 4.91
CA GLY A 415 21.91 -5.41 5.70
C GLY A 415 21.91 -6.94 5.60
N GLN A 416 20.74 -7.56 5.58
CA GLN A 416 20.61 -9.03 5.73
C GLN A 416 21.07 -9.81 4.49
N ALA A 417 20.84 -9.28 3.28
CA ALA A 417 21.24 -9.95 2.04
C ALA A 417 22.75 -9.94 1.78
N MET A 418 23.49 -9.00 2.39
CA MET A 418 24.96 -8.97 2.32
C MET A 418 25.59 -9.93 3.32
N ILE A 419 25.02 -10.05 4.53
CA ILE A 419 25.49 -10.99 5.56
C ILE A 419 25.30 -12.44 5.10
N ALA A 420 24.16 -12.77 4.46
CA ALA A 420 23.89 -14.11 3.95
C ALA A 420 24.76 -14.54 2.75
N ARG A 421 25.50 -13.61 2.13
CA ARG A 421 26.41 -13.88 1.00
C ARG A 421 27.88 -13.84 1.41
N ALA A 422 28.20 -13.64 2.69
CA ALA A 422 29.56 -13.85 3.15
C ALA A 422 29.94 -15.30 2.78
N PRO A 423 31.00 -15.51 1.98
CA PRO A 423 31.43 -16.85 1.62
C PRO A 423 31.63 -17.61 2.92
N SER A 424 30.91 -18.72 3.08
CA SER A 424 31.23 -19.67 4.15
C SER A 424 32.69 -20.00 3.97
N THR A 425 33.54 -19.50 4.87
CA THR A 425 34.94 -19.88 4.92
C THR A 425 34.94 -21.40 4.84
N PRO A 426 35.59 -22.02 3.83
CA PRO A 426 35.60 -23.45 3.72
C PRO A 426 36.07 -24.00 5.06
N ALA A 427 35.29 -24.92 5.64
CA ALA A 427 35.68 -25.56 6.88
C ALA A 427 37.09 -26.14 6.69
N PRO A 428 38.01 -25.92 7.64
CA PRO A 428 39.35 -26.49 7.53
C PRO A 428 39.20 -28.00 7.33
N SER A 429 39.78 -28.51 6.25
CA SER A 429 39.86 -29.95 6.00
C SER A 429 40.68 -30.56 7.13
N VAL A 430 40.05 -31.43 7.92
CA VAL A 430 40.71 -32.26 8.95
C VAL A 430 41.25 -33.52 8.31
#